data_AF-A0A2W0BQV0-F1
#
_entry.id   AF-A0A2W0BQV0-F1
#
_cell.length_a   1.000
_cell.length_b   1.000
_cell.length_c   1.000
_cell.angle_alpha   90.00
_cell.angle_beta   90.00
_cell.angle_gamma   90.00
#
_symmetry.space_group_name_H-M   'P 1'
#
loop_
_entity.id
_entity.type
_entity.pdbx_description
1 polymer ?
#
loop_
_entity_poly.entity_id
_entity_poly.type
_entity_poly.pdbx_seq_one_letter_code
_entity_poly.pdbx_strand_id
1 'polypeptide(L)'
;MTQNITVTVTPASATIDPGGTQLYTATVTGTSNISVTWSAGGVQGGNSTAGTISSSGLYTAPAVAPNPSSVTITAVSTADSTKSGTATANIRVHHDNQDPQSGPIKLGTSGGNSTDTTRSGNQLFCCSGTLGSLVSRAGTLYVLSNNHVLNKSDQGAVGDPISQPGLADSNCGTAGIRTVANMSQAAALKTSNVDAAIAQIVTGQVDTSGTILDLAAPGQPAQPSAITGLPAINQAVAKSGDASGLTCSTVTATNALIRVTYSTSCQGGTNFDVTYNNQVAIAGANFSNSGDSGSLIVDSSNSRPVALLYAGSNTGTVGNPIQDVYNALKDSNGVTPQVVGGSDHPVACPAGLQLQPGSPGPQEKRGLPQSEISRATLARNHRMYELMQDSAVDTVEVGRSADNPDESAVVVTLRGLASLPIPAQVDGVRTRIVENGEFNALHPQAKQAAALSPISETEVARARGAKQQHAEELMTNSAIIGVGVGASNDSPGESAIVVFVEKGKSVAVPAVIDGVRTRVIATDPFRTFNWGKSTVKACSRK
;
A
#
# COMPACT_ATOMS: atom_id res chain seq x y z
N MET A 1 -17.25 35.75 37.38
CA MET A 1 -17.76 34.62 36.58
C MET A 1 -16.69 34.27 35.57
N THR A 2 -16.19 33.03 35.57
CA THR A 2 -15.26 32.55 34.54
C THR A 2 -16.01 32.44 33.22
N GLN A 3 -15.63 33.26 32.24
CA GLN A 3 -16.22 33.23 30.89
C GLN A 3 -15.93 31.87 30.25
N ASN A 4 -16.96 31.11 29.88
CA ASN A 4 -16.79 29.81 29.24
C ASN A 4 -16.54 30.00 27.73
N ILE A 5 -15.31 30.36 27.37
CA ILE A 5 -14.93 30.61 25.97
C ILE A 5 -14.81 29.28 25.22
N THR A 6 -15.50 29.18 24.08
CA THR A 6 -15.45 28.03 23.17
C THR A 6 -15.03 28.50 21.78
N VAL A 7 -14.20 27.70 21.10
CA VAL A 7 -13.74 27.96 19.73
C VAL A 7 -14.01 26.72 18.87
N THR A 8 -14.69 26.91 17.75
CA THR A 8 -14.94 25.84 16.75
C THR A 8 -14.44 26.28 15.38
N VAL A 9 -13.89 25.35 14.59
CA VAL A 9 -13.38 25.61 13.24
C VAL A 9 -14.18 24.81 12.21
N THR A 10 -14.64 25.47 11.15
CA THR A 10 -15.44 24.86 10.08
C THR A 10 -14.82 25.17 8.71
N PRO A 11 -14.72 24.20 7.78
CA PRO A 11 -15.07 22.79 7.94
C PRO A 11 -14.12 22.08 8.92
N ALA A 12 -14.60 21.05 9.62
CA ALA A 12 -13.76 20.26 10.54
C ALA A 12 -12.70 19.43 9.80
N SER A 13 -12.95 19.11 8.53
CA SER A 13 -12.02 18.45 7.63
C SER A 13 -12.24 18.91 6.18
N ALA A 14 -11.16 19.09 5.42
CA ALA A 14 -11.19 19.33 3.98
C ALA A 14 -10.10 18.52 3.27
N THR A 15 -10.31 18.22 1.98
CA THR A 15 -9.28 17.60 1.12
C THR A 15 -8.87 18.59 0.04
N ILE A 16 -7.58 18.88 -0.05
CA ILE A 16 -7.02 20.00 -0.83
C ILE A 16 -5.88 19.48 -1.70
N ASP A 17 -5.84 19.88 -2.97
CA ASP A 17 -4.70 19.57 -3.85
C ASP A 17 -3.46 20.38 -3.44
N PRO A 18 -2.23 19.91 -3.72
CA PRO A 18 -1.02 20.67 -3.42
C PRO A 18 -1.04 22.08 -4.02
N GLY A 19 -0.67 23.09 -3.23
CA GLY A 19 -0.78 24.50 -3.59
C GLY A 19 -2.22 25.06 -3.67
N GLY A 20 -3.24 24.22 -3.51
CA GLY A 20 -4.64 24.63 -3.46
C GLY A 20 -5.00 25.38 -2.18
N THR A 21 -6.17 26.03 -2.16
CA THR A 21 -6.62 26.83 -1.01
C THR A 21 -7.93 26.34 -0.42
N GLN A 22 -8.09 26.53 0.89
CA GLN A 22 -9.32 26.25 1.64
C GLN A 22 -9.55 27.34 2.68
N LEU A 23 -10.77 27.87 2.73
CA LEU A 23 -11.17 28.80 3.78
C LEU A 23 -11.64 28.02 5.02
N TYR A 24 -11.06 28.32 6.16
CA TYR A 24 -11.50 27.87 7.48
C TYR A 24 -12.07 29.06 8.26
N THR A 25 -13.24 28.85 8.86
CA THR A 25 -13.91 29.86 9.67
C THR A 25 -13.88 29.44 11.13
N ALA A 26 -13.39 30.32 12.01
CA ALA A 26 -13.49 30.14 13.45
C ALA A 26 -14.75 30.82 14.00
N THR A 27 -15.45 30.15 14.91
CA THR A 27 -16.54 30.73 15.69
C THR A 27 -16.13 30.72 17.15
N VAL A 28 -16.11 31.91 17.77
CA VAL A 28 -15.76 32.10 19.18
C VAL A 28 -17.01 32.55 19.94
N THR A 29 -17.34 31.86 21.04
CA THR A 29 -18.47 32.21 21.92
C THR A 29 -17.99 32.40 23.36
N GLY A 30 -18.84 33.00 24.21
CA GLY A 30 -18.52 33.24 25.63
C GLY A 30 -17.63 34.47 25.89
N THR A 31 -17.36 35.29 24.87
CA THR A 31 -16.61 36.55 24.97
C THR A 31 -17.06 37.53 23.89
N SER A 32 -16.86 38.84 24.10
CA SER A 32 -17.10 39.87 23.08
C SER A 32 -15.95 40.00 22.08
N ASN A 33 -14.73 39.58 22.44
CA ASN A 33 -13.61 39.53 21.53
C ASN A 33 -13.59 38.18 20.79
N ILE A 34 -14.08 38.18 19.56
CA ILE A 34 -14.20 37.00 18.70
C ILE A 34 -12.99 36.77 17.78
N SER A 35 -11.90 37.50 17.97
CA SER A 35 -10.70 37.38 17.12
C SER A 35 -9.90 36.12 17.46
N VAL A 36 -9.22 35.56 16.45
CA VAL A 36 -8.38 34.37 16.61
C VAL A 36 -7.02 34.56 15.95
N THR A 37 -6.03 33.79 16.43
CA THR A 37 -4.75 33.60 15.77
C THR A 37 -4.74 32.23 15.09
N TRP A 38 -4.36 32.19 13.82
CA TRP A 38 -4.30 30.95 13.03
C TRP A 38 -2.89 30.36 12.99
N SER A 39 -2.83 29.03 13.04
CA SER A 39 -1.61 28.26 12.77
C SER A 39 -1.92 27.06 11.87
N ALA A 40 -0.90 26.65 11.10
CA ALA A 40 -0.92 25.44 10.30
C ALA A 40 0.27 24.57 10.72
N GLY A 41 -0.01 23.31 11.07
CA GLY A 41 1.03 22.38 11.53
C GLY A 41 1.75 22.84 12.80
N GLY A 42 1.06 23.57 13.67
CA GLY A 42 1.61 24.13 14.91
C GLY A 42 2.44 25.40 14.74
N VAL A 43 2.59 25.93 13.51
CA VAL A 43 3.31 27.18 13.24
C VAL A 43 2.33 28.30 12.94
N GLN A 44 2.38 29.40 13.69
CA GLN A 44 1.54 30.58 13.45
C GLN A 44 1.75 31.09 12.02
N GLY A 45 0.66 31.24 11.25
CA GLY A 45 0.73 31.58 9.83
C GLY A 45 1.25 30.47 8.89
N GLY A 46 1.79 29.38 9.44
CA GLY A 46 2.30 28.23 8.70
C GLY A 46 3.70 28.39 8.14
N ASN A 47 4.12 27.44 7.29
CA ASN A 47 5.43 27.41 6.63
C ASN A 47 5.36 26.62 5.30
N SER A 48 6.47 26.47 4.58
CA SER A 48 6.50 25.76 3.28
C SER A 48 6.20 24.26 3.39
N THR A 49 6.41 23.63 4.54
CA THR A 49 6.21 22.18 4.76
C THR A 49 4.78 21.83 5.20
N ALA A 50 4.13 22.71 5.96
CA ALA A 50 2.77 22.54 6.45
C ALA A 50 1.75 23.38 5.65
N GLY A 51 2.19 24.21 4.71
CA GLY A 51 1.36 25.23 4.08
C GLY A 51 1.20 26.47 4.96
N THR A 52 0.60 27.52 4.40
CA THR A 52 0.44 28.84 5.05
C THR A 52 -1.02 29.15 5.31
N ILE A 53 -1.35 29.82 6.42
CA ILE A 53 -2.72 30.26 6.72
C ILE A 53 -2.76 31.76 7.02
N SER A 54 -3.67 32.48 6.39
CA SER A 54 -3.85 33.92 6.61
C SER A 54 -4.55 34.23 7.94
N SER A 55 -4.53 35.50 8.35
CA SER A 55 -5.32 35.98 9.50
C SER A 55 -6.84 35.84 9.29
N SER A 56 -7.31 35.78 8.04
CA SER A 56 -8.71 35.52 7.69
C SER A 56 -9.08 34.03 7.64
N GLY A 57 -8.14 33.12 7.92
CA GLY A 57 -8.36 31.68 7.91
C GLY A 57 -8.28 31.04 6.51
N LEU A 58 -7.78 31.76 5.49
CA LEU A 58 -7.51 31.18 4.19
C LEU A 58 -6.20 30.39 4.25
N TYR A 59 -6.30 29.07 4.19
CA TYR A 59 -5.16 28.16 4.15
C TYR A 59 -4.77 27.86 2.70
N THR A 60 -3.46 27.88 2.43
CA THR A 60 -2.83 27.42 1.19
C THR A 60 -1.99 26.18 1.52
N ALA A 61 -2.33 25.06 0.89
CA ALA A 61 -1.61 23.80 1.05
C ALA A 61 -0.14 23.92 0.59
N PRO A 62 0.79 23.15 1.18
CA PRO A 62 2.14 23.05 0.66
C PRO A 62 2.14 22.48 -0.77
N ALA A 63 3.17 22.82 -1.56
CA ALA A 63 3.32 22.32 -2.93
C ALA A 63 3.65 20.82 -3.00
N VAL A 64 4.14 20.25 -1.90
CA VAL A 64 4.38 18.82 -1.73
C VAL A 64 3.62 18.38 -0.49
N ALA A 65 2.84 17.31 -0.60
CA ALA A 65 2.08 16.78 0.54
C ALA A 65 3.03 16.33 1.66
N PRO A 66 2.77 16.69 2.92
CA PRO A 66 3.57 16.23 4.05
C PRO A 66 3.36 14.73 4.32
N ASN A 67 4.15 14.12 5.20
CA ASN A 67 3.93 12.76 5.69
C ASN A 67 3.78 12.76 7.22
N PRO A 68 2.60 12.41 7.77
CA PRO A 68 1.35 12.05 7.07
C PRO A 68 0.79 13.20 6.24
N SER A 69 -0.01 12.89 5.20
CA SER A 69 -0.57 13.87 4.24
C SER A 69 -1.72 14.69 4.82
N SER A 70 -1.55 15.17 6.03
CA SER A 70 -2.53 15.93 6.79
C SER A 70 -1.85 17.03 7.58
N VAL A 71 -2.46 18.20 7.62
CA VAL A 71 -2.02 19.35 8.40
C VAL A 71 -3.13 19.75 9.36
N THR A 72 -2.81 19.86 10.65
CA THR A 72 -3.73 20.40 11.64
C THR A 72 -3.79 21.92 11.51
N ILE A 73 -5.00 22.44 11.35
CA ILE A 73 -5.30 23.87 11.36
C ILE A 73 -5.85 24.23 12.74
N THR A 74 -5.27 25.24 13.39
CA THR A 74 -5.67 25.64 14.74
C THR A 74 -5.99 27.13 14.78
N ALA A 75 -7.16 27.45 15.33
CA ALA A 75 -7.57 28.80 15.70
C ALA A 75 -7.48 28.95 17.22
N VAL A 76 -6.65 29.87 17.72
CA VAL A 76 -6.50 30.18 19.15
C VAL A 76 -7.20 31.50 19.45
N SER A 77 -8.03 31.56 20.49
CA SER A 77 -8.71 32.80 20.87
C SER A 77 -7.71 33.86 21.33
N THR A 78 -7.88 35.10 20.88
CA THR A 78 -7.07 36.22 21.41
C THR A 78 -7.59 36.74 22.76
N ALA A 79 -8.81 36.37 23.14
CA ALA A 79 -9.39 36.68 24.44
C ALA A 79 -8.87 35.76 25.55
N ASP A 80 -8.57 34.50 25.21
CA ASP A 80 -7.97 33.50 26.10
C ASP A 80 -7.12 32.52 25.28
N SER A 81 -5.79 32.66 25.36
CA SER A 81 -4.85 31.83 24.62
C SER A 81 -4.86 30.35 25.01
N THR A 82 -5.56 29.97 26.09
CA THR A 82 -5.74 28.57 26.49
C THR A 82 -6.90 27.88 25.75
N LYS A 83 -7.67 28.64 24.95
CA LYS A 83 -8.83 28.13 24.20
C LYS A 83 -8.56 28.11 22.72
N SER A 84 -8.82 26.96 22.10
CA SER A 84 -8.59 26.75 20.66
C SER A 84 -9.62 25.81 20.04
N GLY A 85 -9.84 25.96 18.74
CA GLY A 85 -10.55 25.00 17.91
C GLY A 85 -9.63 24.47 16.81
N THR A 86 -9.86 23.24 16.35
CA THR A 86 -9.02 22.59 15.35
C THR A 86 -9.82 22.04 14.18
N ALA A 87 -9.19 22.00 13.01
CA ALA A 87 -9.66 21.31 11.82
C ALA A 87 -8.49 20.55 11.15
N THR A 88 -8.81 19.63 10.25
CA THR A 88 -7.82 18.83 9.52
C THR A 88 -7.83 19.17 8.03
N ALA A 89 -6.70 19.64 7.50
CA ALA A 89 -6.47 19.76 6.07
C ALA A 89 -5.80 18.48 5.55
N ASN A 90 -6.53 17.63 4.83
CA ASN A 90 -5.95 16.48 4.14
C ASN A 90 -5.39 16.94 2.79
N ILE A 91 -4.08 16.85 2.61
CA ILE A 91 -3.44 17.25 1.36
C ILE A 91 -3.41 16.03 0.45
N ARG A 92 -3.96 16.16 -0.76
CA ARG A 92 -3.85 15.09 -1.76
C ARG A 92 -2.38 14.89 -2.06
N VAL A 93 -1.93 13.65 -2.04
CA VAL A 93 -0.63 13.32 -2.61
C VAL A 93 -0.84 13.34 -4.12
N HIS A 94 -0.37 14.40 -4.76
CA HIS A 94 -0.37 14.46 -6.21
C HIS A 94 0.88 13.74 -6.71
N HIS A 95 0.66 12.62 -7.37
CA HIS A 95 1.69 11.88 -8.06
C HIS A 95 1.72 12.40 -9.49
N ASP A 96 2.88 12.86 -9.97
CA ASP A 96 3.05 13.28 -11.37
C ASP A 96 2.73 12.12 -12.35
N ASN A 97 2.69 10.89 -11.84
CA ASN A 97 2.16 9.71 -12.50
C ASN A 97 0.76 9.94 -13.13
N GLN A 98 -0.13 10.74 -12.53
CA GLN A 98 -1.48 11.02 -13.05
C GLN A 98 -1.51 12.07 -14.15
N ASP A 99 -0.46 12.88 -14.28
CA ASP A 99 -0.48 14.06 -15.15
C ASP A 99 -0.40 13.70 -16.63
N PRO A 100 -1.10 14.45 -17.51
CA PRO A 100 -0.77 14.44 -18.93
C PRO A 100 0.70 14.81 -19.14
N GLN A 101 1.46 13.92 -19.78
CA GLN A 101 2.84 14.22 -20.14
C GLN A 101 2.89 14.95 -21.49
N SER A 102 3.90 15.79 -21.72
CA SER A 102 4.00 16.63 -22.93
C SER A 102 4.85 16.03 -24.06
N GLY A 103 5.77 15.11 -23.75
CA GLY A 103 6.66 14.43 -24.71
C GLY A 103 6.36 12.94 -24.88
N PRO A 104 7.29 12.15 -25.47
CA PRO A 104 7.26 10.71 -25.32
C PRO A 104 7.13 10.38 -23.84
N ILE A 105 6.09 9.65 -23.48
CA ILE A 105 5.77 9.42 -22.08
C ILE A 105 6.85 8.55 -21.44
N LYS A 106 7.17 8.85 -20.18
CA LYS A 106 7.79 7.88 -19.29
C LYS A 106 6.70 6.96 -18.74
N LEU A 107 7.12 5.76 -18.33
CA LEU A 107 6.23 4.76 -17.75
C LEU A 107 6.07 4.97 -16.24
N GLY A 108 5.28 4.12 -15.59
CA GLY A 108 4.77 4.36 -14.24
C GLY A 108 3.62 5.38 -14.20
N THR A 109 3.21 5.92 -15.34
CA THR A 109 2.13 6.91 -15.46
C THR A 109 0.75 6.24 -15.60
N SER A 110 -0.31 7.02 -15.33
CA SER A 110 -1.69 6.67 -15.63
C SER A 110 -1.88 6.32 -17.10
N GLY A 111 -2.59 5.23 -17.35
CA GLY A 111 -3.04 4.88 -18.68
C GLY A 111 -3.91 3.65 -18.68
N GLY A 112 -4.44 3.33 -19.85
CA GLY A 112 -5.32 2.18 -20.01
C GLY A 112 -6.01 2.19 -21.35
N ASN A 113 -6.86 1.20 -21.57
CA ASN A 113 -7.65 1.13 -22.79
C ASN A 113 -8.62 2.32 -22.88
N SER A 114 -8.52 3.09 -23.95
CA SER A 114 -9.29 4.33 -24.16
C SER A 114 -10.78 4.09 -24.42
N THR A 115 -11.21 2.83 -24.41
CA THR A 115 -12.62 2.43 -24.52
C THR A 115 -13.15 1.75 -23.26
N ASP A 116 -12.35 1.69 -22.19
CA ASP A 116 -12.73 1.06 -20.94
C ASP A 116 -13.67 1.94 -20.11
N THR A 117 -14.91 2.00 -20.59
CA THR A 117 -15.97 2.80 -20.00
C THR A 117 -17.20 1.94 -19.76
N THR A 118 -17.88 2.18 -18.64
CA THR A 118 -19.17 1.55 -18.31
C THR A 118 -20.18 2.62 -17.98
N ARG A 119 -21.41 2.47 -18.47
CA ARG A 119 -22.51 3.38 -18.16
C ARG A 119 -23.46 2.71 -17.18
N SER A 120 -23.73 3.37 -16.04
CA SER A 120 -24.78 2.98 -15.11
C SER A 120 -25.73 4.16 -14.92
N GLY A 121 -26.95 4.02 -15.45
CA GLY A 121 -27.91 5.13 -15.55
C GLY A 121 -27.34 6.33 -16.32
N ASN A 122 -27.27 7.49 -15.65
CA ASN A 122 -26.72 8.72 -16.22
C ASN A 122 -25.23 8.94 -15.94
N GLN A 123 -24.60 8.05 -15.16
CA GLN A 123 -23.18 8.16 -14.81
C GLN A 123 -22.32 7.35 -15.78
N LEU A 124 -21.21 7.95 -16.17
CA LEU A 124 -20.14 7.31 -16.93
C LEU A 124 -19.00 6.99 -15.96
N PHE A 125 -18.53 5.75 -15.99
CA PHE A 125 -17.38 5.27 -15.24
C PHE A 125 -16.29 4.90 -16.22
N CYS A 126 -15.05 5.23 -15.88
CA CYS A 126 -13.88 4.86 -16.68
C CYS A 126 -12.84 4.18 -15.80
N CYS A 127 -12.14 3.21 -16.37
CA CYS A 127 -10.98 2.60 -15.73
C CYS A 127 -9.69 3.20 -16.25
N SER A 128 -8.69 3.15 -15.38
CA SER A 128 -7.30 3.32 -15.72
C SER A 128 -6.49 2.52 -14.73
N GLY A 129 -5.25 2.25 -15.11
CA GLY A 129 -4.24 1.74 -14.22
C GLY A 129 -2.92 2.41 -14.54
N THR A 130 -1.85 1.66 -14.36
CA THR A 130 -0.49 2.11 -14.62
C THR A 130 0.04 1.49 -15.91
N LEU A 131 0.63 2.32 -16.78
CA LEU A 131 1.49 1.85 -17.86
C LEU A 131 2.85 1.46 -17.25
N GLY A 132 2.99 0.19 -16.88
CA GLY A 132 3.99 -0.29 -15.92
C GLY A 132 5.44 -0.17 -16.36
N SER A 133 5.80 -0.87 -17.43
CA SER A 133 7.18 -0.97 -17.89
C SER A 133 7.26 -1.23 -19.40
N LEU A 134 8.41 -0.93 -19.98
CA LEU A 134 8.65 -1.11 -21.40
C LEU A 134 9.27 -2.49 -21.56
N VAL A 135 8.76 -3.27 -22.50
CA VAL A 135 9.34 -4.56 -22.85
C VAL A 135 9.64 -4.64 -24.35
N SER A 136 10.70 -5.35 -24.71
CA SER A 136 11.02 -5.69 -26.08
C SER A 136 10.74 -7.17 -26.33
N ARG A 137 10.11 -7.48 -27.46
CA ARG A 137 9.96 -8.85 -27.95
C ARG A 137 10.24 -8.87 -29.44
N ALA A 138 11.23 -9.66 -29.86
CA ALA A 138 11.70 -9.74 -31.25
C ALA A 138 12.03 -8.36 -31.87
N GLY A 139 12.55 -7.42 -31.06
CA GLY A 139 12.88 -6.06 -31.49
C GLY A 139 11.71 -5.07 -31.49
N THR A 140 10.47 -5.54 -31.32
CA THR A 140 9.29 -4.66 -31.17
C THR A 140 9.11 -4.24 -29.72
N LEU A 141 8.79 -2.96 -29.50
CA LEU A 141 8.59 -2.37 -28.18
C LEU A 141 7.11 -2.34 -27.79
N TYR A 142 6.83 -2.72 -26.54
CA TYR A 142 5.49 -2.77 -25.99
C TYR A 142 5.46 -2.16 -24.58
N VAL A 143 4.38 -1.47 -24.25
CA VAL A 143 4.01 -1.21 -22.86
C VAL A 143 3.47 -2.49 -22.25
N LEU A 144 4.01 -2.90 -21.09
CA LEU A 144 3.50 -3.96 -20.23
C LEU A 144 2.63 -3.37 -19.12
N SER A 145 1.44 -3.93 -18.94
CA SER A 145 0.53 -3.65 -17.81
C SER A 145 -0.39 -4.86 -17.60
N ASN A 146 -1.45 -4.73 -16.80
CA ASN A 146 -2.40 -5.82 -16.57
C ASN A 146 -3.36 -6.03 -17.74
N ASN A 147 -3.90 -7.24 -17.87
CA ASN A 147 -5.02 -7.52 -18.77
C ASN A 147 -6.22 -6.65 -18.40
N HIS A 148 -6.55 -6.53 -17.11
CA HIS A 148 -7.68 -5.70 -16.70
C HIS A 148 -7.49 -4.19 -16.93
N VAL A 149 -6.27 -3.74 -17.30
CA VAL A 149 -5.96 -2.34 -17.63
C VAL A 149 -5.91 -2.10 -19.14
N LEU A 150 -5.26 -2.97 -19.92
CA LEU A 150 -5.10 -2.79 -21.38
C LEU A 150 -6.14 -3.55 -22.20
N ASN A 151 -6.64 -4.68 -21.68
CA ASN A 151 -7.55 -5.60 -22.36
C ASN A 151 -8.93 -5.67 -21.70
N LYS A 152 -9.27 -4.71 -20.84
CA LYS A 152 -10.62 -4.52 -20.28
C LYS A 152 -11.18 -5.79 -19.62
N SER A 153 -10.35 -6.52 -18.89
CA SER A 153 -10.72 -7.80 -18.27
C SER A 153 -11.25 -8.83 -19.28
N ASP A 154 -10.43 -9.13 -20.29
CA ASP A 154 -10.75 -9.97 -21.45
C ASP A 154 -11.84 -9.42 -22.40
N GLN A 155 -12.26 -8.16 -22.27
CA GLN A 155 -13.26 -7.52 -23.14
C GLN A 155 -12.67 -6.60 -24.22
N GLY A 156 -11.35 -6.45 -24.26
CA GLY A 156 -10.65 -5.64 -25.27
C GLY A 156 -10.39 -6.39 -26.57
N ALA A 157 -9.88 -5.66 -27.56
CA ALA A 157 -9.46 -6.20 -28.84
C ALA A 157 -8.03 -5.76 -29.19
N VAL A 158 -7.34 -6.58 -29.99
CA VAL A 158 -6.07 -6.18 -30.61
C VAL A 158 -6.30 -4.94 -31.47
N GLY A 159 -5.43 -3.94 -31.33
CA GLY A 159 -5.55 -2.64 -31.99
C GLY A 159 -6.27 -1.58 -31.17
N ASP A 160 -6.89 -1.92 -30.04
CA ASP A 160 -7.51 -0.92 -29.18
C ASP A 160 -6.51 0.15 -28.73
N PRO A 161 -6.90 1.44 -28.73
CA PRO A 161 -6.00 2.53 -28.37
C PRO A 161 -5.76 2.55 -26.86
N ILE A 162 -4.49 2.62 -26.46
CA ILE A 162 -4.07 2.83 -25.07
C ILE A 162 -3.72 4.30 -24.87
N SER A 163 -4.36 4.97 -23.91
CA SER A 163 -4.18 6.40 -23.68
C SER A 163 -3.20 6.71 -22.54
N GLN A 164 -2.55 7.88 -22.66
CA GLN A 164 -1.93 8.60 -21.55
C GLN A 164 -2.40 10.07 -21.59
N PRO A 165 -2.91 10.62 -20.47
CA PRO A 165 -3.23 9.91 -19.23
C PRO A 165 -4.40 8.93 -19.43
N GLY A 166 -4.66 8.11 -18.42
CA GLY A 166 -5.81 7.21 -18.41
C GLY A 166 -7.14 7.97 -18.37
N LEU A 167 -8.22 7.31 -18.81
CA LEU A 167 -9.56 7.89 -18.80
C LEU A 167 -10.05 8.28 -17.39
N ALA A 168 -9.67 7.53 -16.35
CA ALA A 168 -10.08 7.84 -14.97
C ALA A 168 -9.50 9.18 -14.50
N ASP A 169 -8.30 9.52 -14.94
CA ASP A 169 -7.62 10.79 -14.60
C ASP A 169 -7.93 11.92 -15.58
N SER A 170 -8.50 11.56 -16.73
CA SER A 170 -9.07 12.50 -17.70
C SER A 170 -10.54 12.83 -17.47
N ASN A 171 -11.14 12.39 -16.35
CA ASN A 171 -12.58 12.49 -16.08
C ASN A 171 -13.45 11.94 -17.23
N CYS A 172 -13.07 10.79 -17.79
CA CYS A 172 -13.65 10.19 -18.99
C CYS A 172 -13.62 11.08 -20.25
N GLY A 173 -12.88 12.18 -20.21
CA GLY A 173 -12.71 13.10 -21.32
C GLY A 173 -11.71 12.56 -22.35
N THR A 174 -11.94 12.91 -23.61
CA THR A 174 -11.02 12.62 -24.71
C THR A 174 -10.17 13.82 -25.11
N ALA A 175 -10.35 14.97 -24.45
CA ALA A 175 -9.55 16.16 -24.68
C ALA A 175 -8.23 16.04 -23.92
N GLY A 176 -7.10 16.10 -24.62
CA GLY A 176 -5.76 16.02 -24.02
C GLY A 176 -5.22 14.61 -23.82
N ILE A 177 -6.01 13.56 -24.05
CA ILE A 177 -5.51 12.18 -24.08
C ILE A 177 -4.79 11.90 -25.40
N ARG A 178 -3.67 11.18 -25.33
CA ARG A 178 -2.90 10.75 -26.50
C ARG A 178 -2.85 9.23 -26.55
N THR A 179 -3.07 8.66 -27.73
CA THR A 179 -2.82 7.23 -27.95
C THR A 179 -1.32 6.99 -27.98
N VAL A 180 -0.82 6.28 -26.96
CA VAL A 180 0.61 6.00 -26.79
C VAL A 180 1.00 4.58 -27.21
N ALA A 181 0.03 3.67 -27.24
CA ALA A 181 0.21 2.30 -27.67
C ALA A 181 -1.10 1.72 -28.23
N ASN A 182 -1.02 0.59 -28.91
CA ASN A 182 -2.18 -0.17 -29.39
C ASN A 182 -2.13 -1.59 -28.82
N MET A 183 -3.24 -2.05 -28.22
CA MET A 183 -3.36 -3.35 -27.59
C MET A 183 -2.88 -4.48 -28.52
N SER A 184 -2.05 -5.41 -28.03
CA SER A 184 -1.40 -6.42 -28.89
C SER A 184 -1.63 -7.86 -28.44
N GLN A 185 -1.48 -8.13 -27.14
CA GLN A 185 -1.71 -9.47 -26.58
C GLN A 185 -2.04 -9.37 -25.10
N ALA A 186 -2.94 -10.23 -24.64
CA ALA A 186 -3.18 -10.43 -23.21
C ALA A 186 -3.10 -11.91 -22.84
N ALA A 187 -2.67 -12.18 -21.62
CA ALA A 187 -2.90 -13.46 -20.96
C ALA A 187 -4.36 -13.51 -20.51
N ALA A 188 -5.12 -14.53 -20.92
CA ALA A 188 -6.53 -14.68 -20.58
C ALA A 188 -6.70 -14.94 -19.08
N LEU A 189 -7.54 -14.17 -18.38
CA LEU A 189 -7.59 -14.16 -16.91
C LEU A 189 -7.93 -15.53 -16.32
N LYS A 190 -8.90 -16.25 -16.91
CA LYS A 190 -9.41 -17.51 -16.35
C LYS A 190 -8.53 -18.72 -16.60
N THR A 191 -7.67 -18.67 -17.61
CA THR A 191 -6.89 -19.84 -18.08
C THR A 191 -5.39 -19.63 -17.97
N SER A 192 -4.94 -18.38 -17.79
CA SER A 192 -3.54 -18.05 -17.56
C SER A 192 -3.28 -17.86 -16.07
N ASN A 193 -2.02 -18.05 -15.66
CA ASN A 193 -1.62 -17.86 -14.26
C ASN A 193 -1.19 -16.41 -13.93
N VAL A 194 -1.48 -15.46 -14.83
CA VAL A 194 -1.11 -14.05 -14.68
C VAL A 194 -2.20 -13.13 -15.22
N ASP A 195 -2.22 -11.91 -14.69
CA ASP A 195 -3.02 -10.81 -15.20
C ASP A 195 -2.10 -9.82 -15.90
N ALA A 196 -1.88 -10.04 -17.19
CA ALA A 196 -0.91 -9.27 -17.94
C ALA A 196 -1.32 -9.07 -19.40
N ALA A 197 -0.92 -7.93 -19.95
CA ALA A 197 -1.10 -7.58 -21.35
C ALA A 197 0.04 -6.70 -21.83
N ILE A 198 0.29 -6.74 -23.13
CA ILE A 198 1.21 -5.86 -23.84
C ILE A 198 0.50 -5.11 -24.96
N ALA A 199 0.88 -3.85 -25.11
CA ALA A 199 0.41 -2.96 -26.17
C ALA A 199 1.60 -2.35 -26.92
N GLN A 200 1.64 -2.51 -28.23
CA GLN A 200 2.74 -2.03 -29.06
C GLN A 200 2.77 -0.50 -29.06
N ILE A 201 3.93 0.09 -28.79
CA ILE A 201 4.05 1.55 -28.71
C ILE A 201 3.77 2.21 -30.05
N VAL A 202 3.17 3.40 -30.01
CA VAL A 202 3.14 4.30 -31.16
C VAL A 202 4.47 5.05 -31.19
N THR A 203 5.14 5.04 -32.35
CA THR A 203 6.44 5.69 -32.53
C THR A 203 6.42 7.15 -32.07
N GLY A 204 7.39 7.52 -31.24
CA GLY A 204 7.53 8.88 -30.70
C GLY A 204 6.58 9.22 -29.55
N GLN A 205 5.69 8.31 -29.14
CA GLN A 205 4.76 8.56 -28.03
C GLN A 205 5.24 8.01 -26.68
N VAL A 206 6.18 7.07 -26.67
CA VAL A 206 6.76 6.47 -25.45
C VAL A 206 8.28 6.62 -25.50
N ASP A 207 8.88 6.98 -24.37
CA ASP A 207 10.33 6.97 -24.16
C ASP A 207 10.85 5.53 -24.32
N THR A 208 11.70 5.32 -25.34
CA THR A 208 12.20 3.99 -25.70
C THR A 208 13.31 3.48 -24.77
N SER A 209 13.76 4.29 -23.82
CA SER A 209 14.77 3.92 -22.84
C SER A 209 14.22 3.05 -21.70
N GLY A 210 12.90 2.93 -21.56
CA GLY A 210 12.25 2.17 -20.49
C GLY A 210 12.18 2.91 -19.15
N THR A 211 12.43 4.22 -19.15
CA THR A 211 12.40 5.05 -17.94
C THR A 211 10.99 5.07 -17.30
N ILE A 212 10.94 4.84 -15.99
CA ILE A 212 9.75 4.89 -15.14
C ILE A 212 9.84 6.14 -14.24
N LEU A 213 8.73 6.89 -14.13
CA LEU A 213 8.62 8.04 -13.22
C LEU A 213 8.93 7.63 -11.78
N ASP A 214 9.64 8.49 -11.07
CA ASP A 214 10.03 8.32 -9.66
C ASP A 214 10.81 7.05 -9.28
N LEU A 215 11.25 6.21 -10.23
CA LEU A 215 11.82 4.91 -9.87
C LEU A 215 13.14 5.02 -9.10
N ALA A 216 13.93 6.09 -9.27
CA ALA A 216 15.12 6.30 -8.46
C ALA A 216 14.79 6.94 -7.10
N ALA A 217 13.90 7.92 -7.08
CA ALA A 217 13.43 8.65 -5.90
C ALA A 217 12.20 9.50 -6.27
N PRO A 218 11.45 10.08 -5.32
CA PRO A 218 10.38 11.02 -5.65
C PRO A 218 10.89 12.18 -6.54
N GLY A 219 10.23 12.40 -7.68
CA GLY A 219 10.60 13.36 -8.72
C GLY A 219 11.83 12.96 -9.55
N GLN A 220 12.37 11.75 -9.38
CA GLN A 220 13.58 11.27 -10.04
C GLN A 220 13.28 10.02 -10.87
N PRO A 221 13.02 10.18 -12.19
CA PRO A 221 12.75 9.05 -13.06
C PRO A 221 14.03 8.23 -13.34
N ALA A 222 13.89 6.92 -13.46
CA ALA A 222 14.99 6.02 -13.81
C ALA A 222 14.51 4.76 -14.54
N GLN A 223 15.43 4.06 -15.19
CA GLN A 223 15.16 2.78 -15.83
C GLN A 223 15.14 1.67 -14.77
N PRO A 224 14.23 0.69 -14.83
CA PRO A 224 14.44 -0.54 -14.06
C PRO A 224 15.72 -1.23 -14.54
N SER A 225 16.28 -2.12 -13.72
CA SER A 225 17.40 -2.94 -14.17
C SER A 225 16.98 -3.83 -15.34
N ALA A 226 17.87 -4.01 -16.31
CA ALA A 226 17.73 -4.97 -17.39
C ALA A 226 17.77 -6.43 -16.89
N ILE A 227 18.21 -6.66 -15.65
CA ILE A 227 18.30 -7.98 -15.04
C ILE A 227 17.02 -8.26 -14.27
N THR A 228 16.33 -9.35 -14.61
CA THR A 228 15.17 -9.82 -13.84
C THR A 228 15.59 -10.39 -12.49
N GLY A 229 14.93 -9.96 -11.43
CA GLY A 229 15.08 -10.49 -10.08
C GLY A 229 14.11 -11.64 -9.80
N LEU A 230 14.36 -12.35 -8.69
CA LEU A 230 13.44 -13.36 -8.17
C LEU A 230 12.80 -12.84 -6.89
N PRO A 231 11.48 -13.09 -6.68
CA PRO A 231 10.83 -12.74 -5.43
C PRO A 231 11.37 -13.60 -4.29
N ALA A 232 11.80 -12.96 -3.22
CA ALA A 232 12.25 -13.62 -2.00
C ALA A 232 11.49 -13.10 -0.77
N ILE A 233 11.29 -13.96 0.23
CA ILE A 233 10.66 -13.57 1.49
C ILE A 233 11.53 -12.51 2.18
N ASN A 234 10.90 -11.48 2.75
CA ASN A 234 11.54 -10.31 3.36
C ASN A 234 12.34 -9.42 2.38
N GLN A 235 12.27 -9.68 1.07
CA GLN A 235 12.88 -8.80 0.08
C GLN A 235 12.23 -7.41 0.15
N ALA A 236 13.06 -6.39 0.23
CA ALA A 236 12.62 -5.00 0.15
C ALA A 236 12.28 -4.67 -1.32
N VAL A 237 11.09 -4.12 -1.53
CA VAL A 237 10.55 -3.87 -2.86
C VAL A 237 9.99 -2.45 -2.96
N ALA A 238 10.01 -1.91 -4.17
CA ALA A 238 9.46 -0.61 -4.51
C ALA A 238 8.58 -0.72 -5.77
N LYS A 239 7.65 0.21 -5.94
CA LYS A 239 6.88 0.39 -7.17
C LYS A 239 6.56 1.86 -7.37
N SER A 240 6.47 2.30 -8.62
CA SER A 240 5.93 3.60 -9.00
C SER A 240 4.68 3.40 -9.85
N GLY A 241 3.57 4.03 -9.47
CA GLY A 241 2.27 3.80 -10.08
C GLY A 241 1.36 5.01 -10.03
N ASP A 242 0.29 4.94 -10.82
CA ASP A 242 -0.72 5.99 -10.99
C ASP A 242 -1.29 6.54 -9.67
N ALA A 243 -1.76 5.66 -8.79
CA ALA A 243 -2.58 6.06 -7.65
C ALA A 243 -1.77 6.41 -6.41
N SER A 244 -0.61 5.79 -6.20
CA SER A 244 0.20 6.00 -5.01
C SER A 244 1.66 6.39 -5.28
N GLY A 245 2.04 6.62 -6.54
CA GLY A 245 3.39 7.00 -6.94
C GLY A 245 4.44 6.01 -6.45
N LEU A 246 5.63 6.52 -6.12
CA LEU A 246 6.69 5.72 -5.50
C LEU A 246 6.34 5.30 -4.07
N THR A 247 6.21 4.00 -3.82
CA THR A 247 6.11 3.42 -2.48
C THR A 247 7.06 2.25 -2.32
N CYS A 248 7.38 1.92 -1.07
CA CYS A 248 8.19 0.76 -0.73
C CYS A 248 7.53 -0.10 0.34
N SER A 249 7.85 -1.40 0.33
CA SER A 249 7.43 -2.36 1.35
C SER A 249 8.33 -3.60 1.30
N THR A 250 7.86 -4.71 1.86
CA THR A 250 8.55 -5.99 1.91
C THR A 250 7.65 -7.12 1.44
N VAL A 251 8.25 -8.11 0.78
CA VAL A 251 7.58 -9.36 0.40
C VAL A 251 7.26 -10.17 1.66
N THR A 252 5.98 -10.44 1.90
CA THR A 252 5.50 -11.19 3.06
C THR A 252 5.28 -12.67 2.77
N ALA A 253 4.97 -13.02 1.52
CA ALA A 253 4.88 -14.41 1.09
C ALA A 253 5.19 -14.57 -0.40
N THR A 254 5.76 -15.71 -0.76
CA THR A 254 5.97 -16.19 -2.13
C THR A 254 5.23 -17.50 -2.34
N ASN A 255 5.25 -18.02 -3.58
CA ASN A 255 4.59 -19.28 -3.94
C ASN A 255 3.10 -19.32 -3.57
N ALA A 256 2.44 -18.16 -3.49
CA ALA A 256 1.12 -18.03 -2.93
C ALA A 256 0.05 -18.49 -3.94
N LEU A 257 -0.91 -19.29 -3.46
CA LEU A 257 -2.19 -19.51 -4.12
C LEU A 257 -3.12 -18.41 -3.64
N ILE A 258 -3.58 -17.52 -4.52
CA ILE A 258 -4.38 -16.34 -4.15
C ILE A 258 -5.65 -16.30 -5.00
N ARG A 259 -6.79 -16.17 -4.34
CA ARG A 259 -8.08 -15.88 -4.99
C ARG A 259 -8.28 -14.37 -5.07
N VAL A 260 -8.57 -13.89 -6.27
CA VAL A 260 -8.80 -12.47 -6.57
C VAL A 260 -10.17 -12.30 -7.21
N THR A 261 -10.92 -11.33 -6.71
CA THR A 261 -12.21 -10.94 -7.28
C THR A 261 -12.04 -9.83 -8.32
N TYR A 262 -12.51 -10.12 -9.53
CA TYR A 262 -12.59 -9.21 -10.66
C TYR A 262 -14.02 -8.70 -10.83
N SER A 263 -14.15 -7.55 -11.49
CA SER A 263 -15.40 -7.10 -12.08
C SER A 263 -15.32 -7.25 -13.60
N THR A 264 -16.42 -7.65 -14.26
CA THR A 264 -16.46 -7.81 -15.72
C THR A 264 -16.29 -6.49 -16.49
N SER A 265 -16.48 -5.38 -15.80
CA SER A 265 -16.21 -4.04 -16.31
C SER A 265 -15.98 -3.10 -15.13
N CYS A 266 -15.46 -1.90 -15.40
CA CYS A 266 -15.37 -0.81 -14.42
C CYS A 266 -16.69 -0.59 -13.71
N GLN A 267 -16.77 -0.86 -12.40
CA GLN A 267 -18.03 -0.75 -11.63
C GLN A 267 -19.18 -1.62 -12.18
N GLY A 268 -18.85 -2.70 -12.91
CA GLY A 268 -19.84 -3.67 -13.37
C GLY A 268 -20.51 -4.39 -12.21
N GLY A 269 -21.81 -4.68 -12.34
CA GLY A 269 -22.57 -5.39 -11.31
C GLY A 269 -22.25 -6.88 -11.19
N THR A 270 -21.46 -7.43 -12.11
CA THR A 270 -21.05 -8.84 -12.14
C THR A 270 -19.58 -9.00 -11.80
N ASN A 271 -19.32 -9.79 -10.77
CA ASN A 271 -17.97 -10.17 -10.34
C ASN A 271 -17.69 -11.63 -10.68
N PHE A 272 -16.42 -11.96 -10.85
CA PHE A 272 -15.94 -13.33 -10.96
C PHE A 272 -14.63 -13.48 -10.21
N ASP A 273 -14.38 -14.67 -9.68
CA ASP A 273 -13.15 -14.98 -8.98
C ASP A 273 -12.18 -15.74 -9.89
N VAL A 274 -10.90 -15.41 -9.79
CA VAL A 274 -9.80 -16.16 -10.40
C VAL A 274 -8.82 -16.53 -9.29
N THR A 275 -8.34 -17.77 -9.32
CA THR A 275 -7.29 -18.21 -8.39
C THR A 275 -5.99 -18.36 -9.14
N TYR A 276 -4.97 -17.64 -8.71
CA TYR A 276 -3.64 -17.67 -9.29
C TYR A 276 -2.68 -18.39 -8.34
N ASN A 277 -1.80 -19.22 -8.88
CA ASN A 277 -0.76 -19.92 -8.14
C ASN A 277 0.60 -19.22 -8.30
N ASN A 278 1.54 -19.48 -7.42
CA ASN A 278 2.89 -18.90 -7.46
C ASN A 278 2.96 -17.37 -7.32
N GLN A 279 2.01 -16.74 -6.65
CA GLN A 279 1.94 -15.29 -6.52
C GLN A 279 2.86 -14.74 -5.44
N VAL A 280 3.17 -13.44 -5.53
CA VAL A 280 3.97 -12.69 -4.55
C VAL A 280 3.03 -11.80 -3.75
N ALA A 281 3.03 -11.94 -2.42
CA ALA A 281 2.30 -11.05 -1.52
C ALA A 281 3.25 -10.04 -0.88
N ILE A 282 2.84 -8.78 -0.84
CA ILE A 282 3.60 -7.64 -0.33
C ILE A 282 2.83 -7.03 0.83
N ALA A 283 3.53 -6.72 1.92
CA ALA A 283 2.93 -6.21 3.14
C ALA A 283 2.42 -4.77 2.97
N GLY A 284 1.42 -4.41 3.77
CA GLY A 284 1.05 -3.03 4.05
C GLY A 284 0.00 -2.45 3.12
N ALA A 285 -1.05 -1.89 3.72
CA ALA A 285 -2.15 -1.21 3.03
C ALA A 285 -1.72 0.03 2.22
N ASN A 286 -0.53 0.56 2.49
CA ASN A 286 -0.02 1.79 1.88
C ASN A 286 0.94 1.50 0.71
N PHE A 287 1.23 0.24 0.40
CA PHE A 287 2.09 -0.10 -0.73
C PHE A 287 1.38 0.12 -2.07
N SER A 288 0.07 -0.07 -2.15
CA SER A 288 -0.69 0.24 -3.36
C SER A 288 -2.13 0.60 -3.11
N ASN A 289 -2.73 1.30 -4.07
CA ASN A 289 -4.13 1.64 -4.13
C ASN A 289 -4.74 1.23 -5.48
N SER A 290 -6.08 1.22 -5.55
CA SER A 290 -6.80 1.13 -6.82
C SER A 290 -6.28 2.18 -7.82
N GLY A 291 -5.78 1.72 -8.97
CA GLY A 291 -5.09 2.51 -10.01
C GLY A 291 -3.63 2.11 -10.21
N ASP A 292 -2.96 1.55 -9.19
CA ASP A 292 -1.58 1.07 -9.33
C ASP A 292 -1.45 -0.25 -10.10
N SER A 293 -2.58 -0.88 -10.46
CA SER A 293 -2.61 -2.06 -11.32
C SER A 293 -1.74 -1.88 -12.55
N GLY A 294 -0.83 -2.81 -12.78
CA GLY A 294 0.10 -2.78 -13.89
C GLY A 294 1.45 -2.16 -13.53
N SER A 295 1.62 -1.62 -12.33
CA SER A 295 2.92 -1.13 -11.87
C SER A 295 3.95 -2.25 -11.80
N LEU A 296 5.16 -1.97 -12.27
CA LEU A 296 6.30 -2.84 -12.08
C LEU A 296 6.76 -2.76 -10.62
N ILE A 297 6.83 -3.91 -9.95
CA ILE A 297 7.44 -4.04 -8.62
C ILE A 297 8.89 -4.45 -8.82
N VAL A 298 9.81 -3.70 -8.23
CA VAL A 298 11.26 -3.92 -8.31
C VAL A 298 11.85 -4.17 -6.93
N ASP A 299 13.00 -4.83 -6.87
CA ASP A 299 13.85 -4.87 -5.68
C ASP A 299 14.40 -3.46 -5.39
N SER A 300 14.19 -2.94 -4.19
CA SER A 300 14.57 -1.56 -3.86
C SER A 300 16.09 -1.36 -3.76
N SER A 301 16.89 -2.42 -3.69
CA SER A 301 18.35 -2.31 -3.59
C SER A 301 19.03 -2.17 -4.94
N ASN A 302 18.41 -2.66 -6.02
CA ASN A 302 19.06 -2.82 -7.33
C ASN A 302 18.13 -2.61 -8.53
N SER A 303 16.86 -2.21 -8.30
CA SER A 303 15.84 -1.94 -9.32
C SER A 303 15.51 -3.10 -10.26
N ARG A 304 15.89 -4.34 -9.90
CA ARG A 304 15.55 -5.54 -10.66
C ARG A 304 14.05 -5.83 -10.60
N PRO A 305 13.37 -6.05 -11.74
CA PRO A 305 11.98 -6.46 -11.77
C PRO A 305 11.74 -7.73 -10.94
N VAL A 306 10.70 -7.72 -10.09
CA VAL A 306 10.32 -8.85 -9.22
C VAL A 306 8.91 -9.35 -9.56
N ALA A 307 7.96 -8.44 -9.71
CA ALA A 307 6.56 -8.78 -9.96
C ALA A 307 5.82 -7.69 -10.75
N LEU A 308 4.68 -8.06 -11.33
CA LEU A 308 3.69 -7.13 -11.88
C LEU A 308 2.52 -7.02 -10.90
N LEU A 309 2.24 -5.83 -10.38
CA LEU A 309 1.12 -5.59 -9.47
C LEU A 309 -0.20 -5.83 -10.21
N TYR A 310 -1.12 -6.61 -9.64
CA TYR A 310 -2.43 -6.83 -10.27
C TYR A 310 -3.64 -6.74 -9.33
N ALA A 311 -3.46 -6.87 -8.01
CA ALA A 311 -4.55 -6.73 -7.05
C ALA A 311 -4.05 -6.32 -5.66
N GLY A 312 -4.98 -5.89 -4.80
CA GLY A 312 -4.66 -5.58 -3.41
C GLY A 312 -5.86 -5.69 -2.47
N SER A 313 -5.60 -5.48 -1.19
CA SER A 313 -6.54 -5.47 -0.08
C SER A 313 -6.20 -4.36 0.92
N ASN A 314 -6.90 -4.31 2.06
CA ASN A 314 -6.57 -3.41 3.16
C ASN A 314 -5.34 -3.84 4.00
N THR A 315 -4.70 -4.96 3.69
CA THR A 315 -3.52 -5.43 4.44
C THR A 315 -2.29 -5.66 3.55
N GLY A 316 -2.45 -5.69 2.24
CA GLY A 316 -1.34 -5.87 1.33
C GLY A 316 -1.71 -5.89 -0.14
N THR A 317 -0.70 -6.15 -0.95
CA THR A 317 -0.75 -6.15 -2.41
C THR A 317 -0.31 -7.51 -2.91
N VAL A 318 -0.84 -7.95 -4.05
CA VAL A 318 -0.38 -9.16 -4.73
C VAL A 318 0.12 -8.84 -6.13
N GLY A 319 1.20 -9.50 -6.51
CA GLY A 319 1.86 -9.36 -7.79
C GLY A 319 2.12 -10.72 -8.44
N ASN A 320 1.98 -10.78 -9.77
CA ASN A 320 2.42 -11.93 -10.56
C ASN A 320 3.95 -11.90 -10.63
N PRO A 321 4.70 -12.99 -10.36
CA PRO A 321 6.14 -13.02 -10.59
C PRO A 321 6.45 -12.58 -12.02
N ILE A 322 7.41 -11.68 -12.18
CA ILE A 322 7.63 -11.03 -13.48
C ILE A 322 8.08 -12.03 -14.56
N GLN A 323 8.80 -13.09 -14.17
CA GLN A 323 9.18 -14.15 -15.09
C GLN A 323 7.96 -14.93 -15.62
N ASP A 324 6.96 -15.18 -14.78
CA ASP A 324 5.72 -15.85 -15.19
C ASP A 324 4.92 -14.97 -16.16
N VAL A 325 4.97 -13.65 -15.96
CA VAL A 325 4.38 -12.66 -16.88
C VAL A 325 5.04 -12.73 -18.25
N TYR A 326 6.38 -12.72 -18.32
CA TYR A 326 7.09 -12.83 -19.60
C TYR A 326 6.79 -14.16 -20.31
N ASN A 327 6.75 -15.26 -19.56
CA ASN A 327 6.44 -16.58 -20.11
C ASN A 327 5.01 -16.66 -20.68
N ALA A 328 4.03 -16.05 -20.01
CA ALA A 328 2.65 -16.02 -20.45
C ALA A 328 2.42 -15.18 -21.72
N LEU A 329 3.30 -14.21 -21.96
CA LEU A 329 3.24 -13.29 -23.09
C LEU A 329 4.21 -13.66 -24.22
N LYS A 330 4.60 -14.93 -24.33
CA LYS A 330 5.35 -15.42 -25.49
C LYS A 330 4.55 -15.29 -26.79
N ASP A 331 5.23 -15.05 -27.90
CA ASP A 331 4.61 -15.07 -29.23
C ASP A 331 4.47 -16.51 -29.78
N SER A 332 3.94 -16.64 -31.00
CA SER A 332 3.77 -17.93 -31.68
C SER A 332 5.09 -18.64 -32.00
N ASN A 333 6.21 -17.91 -32.00
CA ASN A 333 7.56 -18.46 -32.21
C ASN A 333 8.25 -18.82 -30.88
N GLY A 334 7.56 -18.62 -29.74
CA GLY A 334 8.08 -18.89 -28.41
C GLY A 334 8.98 -17.79 -27.85
N VAL A 335 9.08 -16.62 -28.50
CA VAL A 335 9.88 -15.49 -28.01
C VAL A 335 9.11 -14.79 -26.89
N THR A 336 9.71 -14.70 -25.70
CA THR A 336 9.16 -13.97 -24.56
C THR A 336 9.58 -12.49 -24.60
N PRO A 337 8.74 -11.55 -24.15
CA PRO A 337 9.17 -10.18 -23.90
C PRO A 337 10.26 -10.14 -22.82
N GLN A 338 11.10 -9.12 -22.89
CA GLN A 338 12.15 -8.81 -21.91
C GLN A 338 12.04 -7.35 -21.51
N VAL A 339 12.35 -7.01 -20.26
CA VAL A 339 12.36 -5.61 -19.82
C VAL A 339 13.34 -4.79 -20.66
N VAL A 340 12.93 -3.58 -21.03
CA VAL A 340 13.85 -2.55 -21.50
C VAL A 340 14.27 -1.76 -20.27
N GLY A 341 15.54 -1.89 -19.90
CA GLY A 341 16.08 -1.37 -18.66
C GLY A 341 17.57 -1.05 -18.76
N GLY A 342 18.12 -0.54 -17.65
CA GLY A 342 19.51 -0.09 -17.52
C GLY A 342 20.32 -0.95 -16.55
N SER A 343 21.37 -0.35 -16.01
CA SER A 343 22.16 -0.94 -14.91
C SER A 343 21.40 -0.95 -13.60
N ASP A 344 21.71 -1.90 -12.72
CA ASP A 344 21.21 -1.92 -11.34
C ASP A 344 21.42 -0.56 -10.65
N HIS A 345 20.40 -0.08 -9.94
CA HIS A 345 20.51 1.08 -9.05
C HIS A 345 19.55 0.93 -7.86
N PRO A 346 19.86 1.53 -6.69
CA PRO A 346 18.94 1.52 -5.57
C PRO A 346 17.75 2.45 -5.84
N VAL A 347 16.64 2.17 -5.16
CA VAL A 347 15.43 3.00 -5.11
C VAL A 347 15.39 3.70 -3.76
N ALA A 348 15.44 5.02 -3.75
CA ALA A 348 15.35 5.84 -2.54
C ALA A 348 13.88 5.97 -2.13
N CYS A 349 13.46 5.12 -1.20
CA CYS A 349 12.09 5.14 -0.68
C CYS A 349 11.80 6.47 0.04
N PRO A 350 10.67 7.13 -0.24
CA PRO A 350 10.28 8.35 0.47
C PRO A 350 10.25 8.10 1.98
N ALA A 351 10.61 9.11 2.77
CA ALA A 351 10.59 9.03 4.23
C ALA A 351 9.15 8.85 4.72
N GLY A 352 8.78 7.59 4.82
CA GLY A 352 7.51 7.03 5.22
C GLY A 352 7.74 5.53 5.27
N LEU A 353 8.26 5.08 6.42
CA LEU A 353 8.80 3.74 6.70
C LEU A 353 10.24 3.44 6.22
N GLN A 354 11.11 4.44 6.09
CA GLN A 354 12.54 4.23 6.31
C GLN A 354 12.93 4.80 7.68
N LEU A 355 13.33 3.92 8.59
CA LEU A 355 14.05 4.33 9.79
C LEU A 355 15.43 4.83 9.35
N GLN A 356 15.60 6.16 9.32
CA GLN A 356 16.92 6.74 9.12
C GLN A 356 17.85 6.28 10.27
N PRO A 357 19.09 5.85 9.96
CA PRO A 357 20.10 5.63 10.99
C PRO A 357 20.51 7.01 11.54
N GLY A 358 19.99 7.36 12.71
CA GLY A 358 20.40 8.57 13.42
C GLY A 358 21.85 8.44 13.85
N SER A 359 22.66 9.47 13.56
CA SER A 359 24.03 9.60 14.04
C SER A 359 24.11 9.37 15.56
N PRO A 360 25.17 8.70 16.07
CA PRO A 360 25.24 8.32 17.47
C PRO A 360 25.48 9.54 18.36
N GLY A 361 24.44 9.94 19.09
CA GLY A 361 24.55 10.77 20.29
C GLY A 361 24.88 9.90 21.50
N PRO A 362 25.60 10.43 22.52
CA PRO A 362 26.17 9.61 23.56
C PRO A 362 25.10 9.08 24.53
N GLN A 363 25.18 7.76 24.76
CA GLN A 363 24.52 6.92 25.78
C GLN A 363 23.43 5.95 25.26
N GLU A 364 23.88 4.84 24.66
CA GLU A 364 23.10 3.61 24.53
C GLU A 364 22.70 3.06 25.90
N LYS A 365 21.39 3.03 26.20
CA LYS A 365 20.85 2.21 27.30
C LYS A 365 20.56 0.80 26.79
N ARG A 366 21.16 -0.19 27.45
CA ARG A 366 21.09 -1.64 27.20
C ARG A 366 19.67 -2.14 26.91
N GLY A 367 19.52 -3.01 25.90
CA GLY A 367 18.27 -3.71 25.59
C GLY A 367 17.84 -4.68 26.70
N LEU A 368 16.54 -5.02 26.75
CA LEU A 368 16.05 -6.06 27.66
C LEU A 368 16.69 -7.42 27.33
N PRO A 369 16.97 -8.28 28.33
CA PRO A 369 17.45 -9.64 28.09
C PRO A 369 16.46 -10.46 27.23
N GLN A 370 16.97 -11.29 26.33
CA GLN A 370 16.13 -12.13 25.46
C GLN A 370 15.20 -13.07 26.25
N SER A 371 15.65 -13.53 27.43
CA SER A 371 14.85 -14.35 28.34
C SER A 371 13.56 -13.65 28.82
N GLU A 372 13.61 -12.33 29.02
CA GLU A 372 12.44 -11.52 29.40
C GLU A 372 11.46 -11.41 28.24
N ILE A 373 11.96 -11.12 27.04
CA ILE A 373 11.14 -11.02 25.83
C ILE A 373 10.45 -12.36 25.53
N SER A 374 11.16 -13.48 25.67
CA SER A 374 10.58 -14.82 25.48
C SER A 374 9.52 -15.17 26.53
N ARG A 375 9.75 -14.79 27.80
CA ARG A 375 8.79 -14.97 28.90
C ARG A 375 7.48 -14.21 28.63
N ALA A 376 7.57 -12.94 28.25
CA ALA A 376 6.39 -12.14 27.87
C ALA A 376 5.69 -12.62 26.61
N THR A 377 6.44 -13.13 25.63
CA THR A 377 5.89 -13.69 24.39
C THR A 377 5.03 -14.92 24.68
N LEU A 378 5.50 -15.81 25.57
CA LEU A 378 4.76 -17.00 26.00
C LEU A 378 3.48 -16.64 26.76
N ALA A 379 3.59 -15.75 27.74
CA ALA A 379 2.44 -15.25 28.51
C ALA A 379 1.39 -14.58 27.60
N ARG A 380 1.86 -13.71 26.69
CA ARG A 380 1.02 -13.08 25.67
C ARG A 380 0.30 -14.14 24.84
N ASN A 381 1.01 -15.10 24.25
CA ASN A 381 0.42 -16.09 23.35
C ASN A 381 -0.59 -17.00 24.06
N HIS A 382 -0.35 -17.31 25.34
CA HIS A 382 -1.22 -18.18 26.12
C HIS A 382 -2.58 -17.52 26.44
N ARG A 383 -2.62 -16.19 26.66
CA ARG A 383 -3.86 -15.45 26.99
C ARG A 383 -4.39 -14.56 25.89
N MET A 384 -3.73 -14.52 24.73
CA MET A 384 -4.07 -13.69 23.58
C MET A 384 -5.56 -13.77 23.21
N TYR A 385 -6.04 -14.99 22.98
CA TYR A 385 -7.42 -15.24 22.54
C TYR A 385 -8.47 -14.93 23.61
N GLU A 386 -8.08 -14.94 24.90
CA GLU A 386 -8.96 -14.57 26.01
C GLU A 386 -9.08 -13.05 26.12
N LEU A 387 -7.94 -12.34 26.00
CA LEU A 387 -7.91 -10.88 26.03
C LEU A 387 -8.59 -10.26 24.80
N MET A 388 -8.39 -10.83 23.61
CA MET A 388 -9.02 -10.36 22.37
C MET A 388 -10.51 -10.71 22.21
N GLN A 389 -11.11 -11.49 23.14
CA GLN A 389 -12.56 -11.68 23.17
C GLN A 389 -13.30 -10.41 23.61
N ASP A 390 -12.62 -9.52 24.31
CA ASP A 390 -13.17 -8.21 24.66
C ASP A 390 -13.12 -7.29 23.44
N SER A 391 -14.28 -6.85 22.96
CA SER A 391 -14.38 -5.96 21.78
C SER A 391 -13.66 -4.62 21.92
N ALA A 392 -13.33 -4.21 23.15
CA ALA A 392 -12.54 -3.01 23.39
C ALA A 392 -11.03 -3.24 23.20
N VAL A 393 -10.56 -4.50 23.19
CA VAL A 393 -9.15 -4.84 22.99
C VAL A 393 -8.84 -4.84 21.49
N ASP A 394 -7.93 -3.95 21.11
CA ASP A 394 -7.47 -3.73 19.74
C ASP A 394 -6.33 -4.68 19.37
N THR A 395 -5.25 -4.61 20.16
CA THR A 395 -4.06 -5.44 19.98
C THR A 395 -3.57 -5.91 21.34
N VAL A 396 -2.86 -7.03 21.34
CA VAL A 396 -2.11 -7.50 22.50
C VAL A 396 -0.71 -7.87 22.01
N GLU A 397 0.31 -7.24 22.57
CA GLU A 397 1.70 -7.28 22.11
C GLU A 397 2.68 -7.49 23.28
N VAL A 398 3.99 -7.47 23.02
CA VAL A 398 5.04 -7.45 24.06
C VAL A 398 5.77 -6.10 24.02
N GLY A 399 6.00 -5.48 25.16
CA GLY A 399 6.76 -4.23 25.30
C GLY A 399 7.49 -4.17 26.65
N ARG A 400 7.95 -2.98 27.09
CA ARG A 400 8.41 -2.81 28.49
C ARG A 400 7.22 -2.56 29.41
N SER A 401 7.39 -3.00 30.65
CA SER A 401 6.57 -2.55 31.76
C SER A 401 6.76 -1.04 31.97
N ALA A 402 5.66 -0.34 32.27
CA ALA A 402 5.68 1.11 32.53
C ALA A 402 6.24 1.44 33.93
N ASP A 403 6.06 0.51 34.86
CA ASP A 403 6.38 0.61 36.28
C ASP A 403 7.71 -0.08 36.66
N ASN A 404 8.25 -0.94 35.79
CA ASN A 404 9.59 -1.48 35.86
C ASN A 404 10.22 -1.59 34.46
N PRO A 405 10.96 -0.54 34.03
CA PRO A 405 11.56 -0.48 32.70
C PRO A 405 12.59 -1.58 32.39
N ASP A 406 13.04 -2.35 33.38
CA ASP A 406 13.99 -3.46 33.19
C ASP A 406 13.29 -4.83 32.97
N GLU A 407 11.96 -4.87 32.97
CA GLU A 407 11.14 -6.06 32.69
C GLU A 407 10.27 -5.90 31.44
N SER A 408 9.94 -7.04 30.83
CA SER A 408 8.94 -7.12 29.75
C SER A 408 7.50 -7.06 30.27
N ALA A 409 6.57 -6.57 29.45
CA ALA A 409 5.14 -6.55 29.72
C ALA A 409 4.32 -7.04 28.52
N VAL A 410 3.17 -7.64 28.79
CA VAL A 410 2.08 -7.83 27.81
C VAL A 410 1.40 -6.48 27.61
N VAL A 411 1.45 -5.92 26.41
CA VAL A 411 0.90 -4.60 26.09
C VAL A 411 -0.49 -4.80 25.51
N VAL A 412 -1.53 -4.28 26.15
CA VAL A 412 -2.91 -4.38 25.67
C VAL A 412 -3.35 -3.00 25.20
N THR A 413 -3.64 -2.87 23.91
CA THR A 413 -4.17 -1.62 23.34
C THR A 413 -5.69 -1.66 23.39
N LEU A 414 -6.31 -0.59 23.88
CA LEU A 414 -7.77 -0.48 23.97
C LEU A 414 -8.31 0.58 22.99
N ARG A 415 -9.40 0.24 22.28
CA ARG A 415 -10.22 1.15 21.46
C ARG A 415 -11.43 1.72 22.23
N GLY A 416 -11.57 1.38 23.50
CA GLY A 416 -12.67 1.80 24.38
C GLY A 416 -12.51 1.22 25.78
N LEU A 417 -13.56 1.29 26.61
CA LEU A 417 -13.54 0.67 27.94
C LEU A 417 -13.71 -0.85 27.81
N ALA A 418 -12.74 -1.61 28.34
CA ALA A 418 -12.86 -3.07 28.43
C ALA A 418 -14.07 -3.48 29.27
N SER A 419 -14.80 -4.49 28.79
CA SER A 419 -15.95 -5.09 29.46
C SER A 419 -15.55 -5.86 30.73
N LEU A 420 -14.31 -6.34 30.81
CA LEU A 420 -13.70 -6.93 32.00
C LEU A 420 -12.37 -6.25 32.36
N PRO A 421 -12.00 -6.17 33.65
CA PRO A 421 -10.71 -5.62 34.05
C PRO A 421 -9.55 -6.44 33.47
N ILE A 422 -8.65 -5.79 32.73
CA ILE A 422 -7.43 -6.43 32.24
C ILE A 422 -6.51 -6.77 33.44
N PRO A 423 -6.08 -8.04 33.60
CA PRO A 423 -5.21 -8.43 34.72
C PRO A 423 -3.91 -7.63 34.75
N ALA A 424 -3.46 -7.22 35.93
CA ALA A 424 -2.18 -6.51 36.12
C ALA A 424 -0.94 -7.35 35.72
N GLN A 425 -1.09 -8.68 35.70
CA GLN A 425 -0.13 -9.61 35.13
C GLN A 425 -0.84 -10.70 34.35
N VAL A 426 -0.27 -11.09 33.21
CA VAL A 426 -0.64 -12.22 32.37
C VAL A 426 0.42 -13.29 32.55
N ASP A 427 0.06 -14.45 33.12
CA ASP A 427 0.97 -15.55 33.44
C ASP A 427 2.28 -15.12 34.14
N GLY A 428 2.18 -14.18 35.09
CA GLY A 428 3.33 -13.66 35.84
C GLY A 428 4.14 -12.56 35.13
N VAL A 429 3.75 -12.17 33.92
CA VAL A 429 4.33 -11.06 33.16
C VAL A 429 3.44 -9.84 33.30
N ARG A 430 4.01 -8.68 33.62
CA ARG A 430 3.25 -7.43 33.85
C ARG A 430 2.42 -7.04 32.64
N THR A 431 1.28 -6.39 32.85
CA THR A 431 0.44 -5.89 31.77
C THR A 431 0.53 -4.37 31.69
N ARG A 432 0.68 -3.83 30.48
CA ARG A 432 0.66 -2.38 30.21
C ARG A 432 -0.51 -2.05 29.30
N ILE A 433 -1.43 -1.22 29.76
CA ILE A 433 -2.55 -0.77 28.96
C ILE A 433 -2.13 0.49 28.20
N VAL A 434 -2.45 0.56 26.91
CA VAL A 434 -2.20 1.73 26.07
C VAL A 434 -3.51 2.19 25.46
N GLU A 435 -3.84 3.46 25.67
CA GLU A 435 -4.96 4.13 25.01
C GLU A 435 -4.43 4.85 23.76
N ASN A 436 -5.21 4.82 22.67
CA ASN A 436 -4.80 5.30 21.34
C ASN A 436 -4.07 6.66 21.38
N GLY A 437 -2.81 6.69 20.92
CA GLY A 437 -2.08 7.95 20.68
C GLY A 437 -0.64 8.01 21.16
N GLU A 438 -0.16 7.09 22.00
CA GLU A 438 1.24 7.06 22.45
C GLU A 438 1.91 5.71 22.12
N PHE A 439 2.59 5.64 20.98
CA PHE A 439 3.40 4.48 20.62
C PHE A 439 4.87 4.71 20.98
N ASN A 440 5.30 4.14 22.11
CA ASN A 440 6.67 3.70 22.36
C ASN A 440 6.63 2.20 22.68
N ALA A 441 6.35 1.38 21.64
CA ALA A 441 6.56 -0.05 21.73
C ALA A 441 8.07 -0.31 21.73
N LEU A 442 8.56 -1.04 22.73
CA LEU A 442 9.93 -1.54 22.68
C LEU A 442 10.00 -2.78 21.83
N HIS A 443 10.15 -2.55 20.54
CA HIS A 443 11.02 -3.36 19.73
C HIS A 443 12.29 -2.57 19.41
N PRO A 444 13.41 -2.84 20.12
CA PRO A 444 14.74 -2.44 19.66
C PRO A 444 15.18 -3.11 18.34
N GLN A 445 14.32 -3.89 17.66
CA GLN A 445 14.64 -4.53 16.39
C GLN A 445 14.21 -3.76 15.14
N ALA A 446 13.55 -2.61 15.28
CA ALA A 446 13.32 -1.75 14.14
C ALA A 446 14.58 -0.94 13.75
N LYS A 447 15.54 -0.75 14.67
CA LYS A 447 16.78 0.01 14.43
C LYS A 447 18.00 -0.82 14.03
N GLN A 448 17.83 -2.11 13.75
CA GLN A 448 18.81 -2.91 13.02
C GLN A 448 18.08 -3.74 11.96
N ALA A 449 17.89 -3.14 10.78
CA ALA A 449 18.02 -3.91 9.55
C ALA A 449 19.50 -4.31 9.35
N ALA A 450 20.11 -4.90 10.38
CA ALA A 450 21.28 -5.74 10.21
C ALA A 450 20.69 -7.12 9.90
N ALA A 451 20.72 -7.47 8.61
CA ALA A 451 20.39 -8.77 8.03
C ALA A 451 19.88 -9.81 9.04
N LEU A 452 18.55 -9.90 9.23
CA LEU A 452 17.97 -11.21 9.52
C LEU A 452 18.54 -12.14 8.44
N SER A 453 19.19 -13.23 8.84
CA SER A 453 19.73 -14.17 7.88
C SER A 453 18.61 -14.57 6.92
N PRO A 454 18.81 -14.50 5.59
CA PRO A 454 17.78 -14.90 4.65
C PRO A 454 17.33 -16.32 4.99
N ILE A 455 16.01 -16.55 5.01
CA ILE A 455 15.47 -17.89 5.24
C ILE A 455 16.11 -18.81 4.19
N SER A 456 16.77 -19.87 4.65
CA SER A 456 17.52 -20.75 3.74
C SER A 456 16.61 -21.32 2.64
N GLU A 457 17.13 -21.51 1.43
CA GLU A 457 16.33 -22.09 0.34
C GLU A 457 15.82 -23.49 0.69
N THR A 458 16.56 -24.25 1.50
CA THR A 458 16.11 -25.55 2.04
C THR A 458 14.86 -25.42 2.90
N GLU A 459 14.80 -24.38 3.73
CA GLU A 459 13.65 -24.13 4.60
C GLU A 459 12.45 -23.58 3.83
N VAL A 460 12.69 -22.75 2.81
CA VAL A 460 11.65 -22.30 1.86
C VAL A 460 11.11 -23.48 1.04
N ALA A 461 11.98 -24.37 0.55
CA ALA A 461 11.59 -25.54 -0.22
C ALA A 461 10.75 -26.52 0.61
N ARG A 462 11.11 -26.73 1.88
CA ARG A 462 10.32 -27.54 2.83
C ARG A 462 8.90 -26.99 3.01
N ALA A 463 8.76 -25.70 3.29
CA ALA A 463 7.45 -25.06 3.41
C ALA A 463 6.67 -25.05 2.10
N ARG A 464 7.35 -24.89 0.95
CA ARG A 464 6.74 -24.99 -0.37
C ARG A 464 6.14 -26.37 -0.61
N GLY A 465 6.85 -27.45 -0.23
CA GLY A 465 6.34 -28.81 -0.32
C GLY A 465 5.07 -29.01 0.51
N ALA A 466 5.10 -28.62 1.78
CA ALA A 466 3.92 -28.68 2.65
C ALA A 466 2.76 -27.83 2.10
N LYS A 467 3.03 -26.60 1.64
CA LYS A 467 2.02 -25.75 0.99
C LYS A 467 1.42 -26.41 -0.24
N GLN A 468 2.24 -27.02 -1.10
CA GLN A 468 1.76 -27.67 -2.34
C GLN A 468 0.81 -28.83 -2.05
N GLN A 469 1.04 -29.57 -0.96
CA GLN A 469 0.19 -30.69 -0.56
C GLN A 469 -1.16 -30.26 0.01
N HIS A 470 -1.22 -29.14 0.74
CA HIS A 470 -2.40 -28.77 1.54
C HIS A 470 -3.15 -27.52 1.07
N ALA A 471 -2.58 -26.69 0.20
CA ALA A 471 -3.18 -25.40 -0.15
C ALA A 471 -4.53 -25.51 -0.84
N GLU A 472 -4.72 -26.48 -1.74
CA GLU A 472 -6.01 -26.67 -2.43
C GLU A 472 -7.11 -27.12 -1.46
N GLU A 473 -6.80 -28.04 -0.55
CA GLU A 473 -7.72 -28.49 0.50
C GLU A 473 -8.12 -27.31 1.42
N LEU A 474 -7.14 -26.54 1.89
CA LEU A 474 -7.40 -25.35 2.71
C LEU A 474 -8.31 -24.34 1.99
N MET A 475 -8.07 -24.11 0.68
CA MET A 475 -8.85 -23.18 -0.13
C MET A 475 -10.28 -23.66 -0.44
N THR A 476 -10.64 -24.92 -0.14
CA THR A 476 -12.05 -25.36 -0.18
C THR A 476 -12.90 -24.64 0.88
N ASN A 477 -12.28 -24.19 1.98
CA ASN A 477 -12.95 -23.35 2.94
C ASN A 477 -13.05 -21.93 2.40
N SER A 478 -14.28 -21.44 2.20
CA SER A 478 -14.52 -20.12 1.63
C SER A 478 -13.99 -18.95 2.47
N ALA A 479 -13.62 -19.17 3.74
CA ALA A 479 -12.94 -18.20 4.59
C ALA A 479 -11.46 -18.01 4.22
N ILE A 480 -10.81 -18.99 3.58
CA ILE A 480 -9.41 -18.91 3.19
C ILE A 480 -9.35 -18.37 1.75
N ILE A 481 -8.73 -17.21 1.57
CA ILE A 481 -8.60 -16.54 0.27
C ILE A 481 -7.19 -16.61 -0.30
N GLY A 482 -6.25 -17.16 0.47
CA GLY A 482 -4.94 -17.49 -0.06
C GLY A 482 -4.09 -18.31 0.89
N VAL A 483 -3.11 -19.01 0.32
CA VAL A 483 -2.12 -19.82 1.05
C VAL A 483 -0.75 -19.67 0.38
N GLY A 484 0.27 -19.19 1.10
CA GLY A 484 1.63 -18.99 0.58
C GLY A 484 2.73 -19.41 1.55
N VAL A 485 3.98 -19.12 1.19
CA VAL A 485 5.16 -19.40 2.02
C VAL A 485 5.79 -18.08 2.42
N GLY A 486 5.98 -17.86 3.72
CA GLY A 486 6.54 -16.62 4.27
C GLY A 486 7.40 -16.88 5.49
N ALA A 487 7.77 -15.82 6.21
CA ALA A 487 8.47 -15.95 7.48
C ALA A 487 7.50 -16.31 8.61
N SER A 488 7.95 -17.14 9.55
CA SER A 488 7.25 -17.35 10.81
C SER A 488 7.28 -16.07 11.67
N ASN A 489 6.18 -15.79 12.39
CA ASN A 489 6.12 -14.64 13.30
C ASN A 489 6.93 -14.86 14.58
N ASP A 490 7.03 -16.11 15.03
CA ASP A 490 7.61 -16.52 16.31
C ASP A 490 9.02 -17.10 16.17
N SER A 491 9.46 -17.42 14.95
CA SER A 491 10.82 -17.79 14.57
C SER A 491 11.15 -17.20 13.19
N PRO A 492 11.49 -15.90 13.06
CA PRO A 492 11.66 -15.23 11.77
C PRO A 492 12.75 -15.79 10.83
N GLY A 493 13.61 -16.69 11.32
CA GLY A 493 14.57 -17.45 10.52
C GLY A 493 14.01 -18.76 9.93
N GLU A 494 12.81 -19.17 10.32
CA GLU A 494 12.07 -20.32 9.80
C GLU A 494 10.97 -19.88 8.83
N SER A 495 10.61 -20.79 7.92
CA SER A 495 9.49 -20.58 7.02
C SER A 495 8.16 -20.94 7.68
N ALA A 496 7.09 -20.34 7.19
CA ALA A 496 5.72 -20.62 7.61
C ALA A 496 4.79 -20.74 6.40
N ILE A 497 3.77 -21.57 6.54
CA ILE A 497 2.59 -21.52 5.67
C ILE A 497 1.75 -20.32 6.08
N VAL A 498 1.67 -19.33 5.20
CA VAL A 498 0.92 -18.10 5.41
C VAL A 498 -0.49 -18.30 4.88
N VAL A 499 -1.50 -18.25 5.76
CA VAL A 499 -2.91 -18.44 5.42
C VAL A 499 -3.63 -17.11 5.50
N PHE A 500 -4.12 -16.63 4.37
CA PHE A 500 -4.91 -15.41 4.26
C PHE A 500 -6.38 -15.74 4.49
N VAL A 501 -6.94 -15.23 5.58
CA VAL A 501 -8.33 -15.44 5.98
C VAL A 501 -9.12 -14.15 5.74
N GLU A 502 -10.27 -14.28 5.11
CA GLU A 502 -11.15 -13.14 4.86
C GLU A 502 -11.68 -12.57 6.19
N LYS A 503 -11.55 -11.25 6.34
CA LYS A 503 -11.94 -10.54 7.54
C LYS A 503 -13.43 -10.75 7.85
N GLY A 504 -13.73 -11.02 9.11
CA GLY A 504 -15.09 -11.33 9.57
C GLY A 504 -15.50 -12.79 9.41
N LYS A 505 -14.66 -13.63 8.77
CA LYS A 505 -14.82 -15.09 8.76
C LYS A 505 -13.85 -15.73 9.76
N SER A 506 -14.21 -16.90 10.27
CA SER A 506 -13.38 -17.69 11.19
C SER A 506 -13.18 -19.09 10.65
N VAL A 507 -11.94 -19.59 10.75
CA VAL A 507 -11.54 -20.92 10.33
C VAL A 507 -10.43 -21.42 11.24
N ALA A 508 -10.51 -22.67 11.67
CA ALA A 508 -9.43 -23.32 12.40
C ALA A 508 -8.31 -23.68 11.41
N VAL A 509 -7.17 -23.01 11.54
CA VAL A 509 -5.94 -23.33 10.81
C VAL A 509 -5.02 -24.09 11.76
N PRO A 510 -4.55 -25.31 11.43
CA PRO A 510 -3.59 -26.02 12.26
C PRO A 510 -2.36 -25.16 12.52
N ALA A 511 -1.84 -25.11 13.75
CA ALA A 511 -0.65 -24.32 14.08
C ALA A 511 0.62 -24.79 13.35
N VAL A 512 0.62 -26.06 12.91
CA VAL A 512 1.69 -26.71 12.16
C VAL A 512 1.07 -27.61 11.09
N ILE A 513 1.62 -27.59 9.88
CA ILE A 513 1.26 -28.45 8.75
C ILE A 513 2.56 -29.08 8.23
N ASP A 514 2.65 -30.42 8.25
CA ASP A 514 3.85 -31.19 7.89
C ASP A 514 5.14 -30.67 8.56
N GLY A 515 5.05 -30.31 9.84
CA GLY A 515 6.17 -29.74 10.61
C GLY A 515 6.53 -28.30 10.25
N VAL A 516 5.78 -27.63 9.37
CA VAL A 516 5.93 -26.21 9.03
C VAL A 516 4.94 -25.40 9.85
N ARG A 517 5.40 -24.33 10.50
CA ARG A 517 4.53 -23.43 11.28
C ARG A 517 3.50 -22.76 10.37
N THR A 518 2.35 -22.38 10.91
CA THR A 518 1.38 -21.58 10.19
C THR A 518 1.32 -20.15 10.72
N ARG A 519 1.04 -19.21 9.82
CA ARG A 519 0.82 -17.80 10.12
C ARG A 519 -0.48 -17.35 9.48
N VAL A 520 -1.44 -16.91 10.27
CA VAL A 520 -2.73 -16.43 9.77
C VAL A 520 -2.69 -14.91 9.60
N ILE A 521 -3.15 -14.43 8.44
CA ILE A 521 -3.33 -13.00 8.14
C ILE A 521 -4.81 -12.76 7.84
N ALA A 522 -5.50 -12.02 8.70
CA ALA A 522 -6.85 -11.57 8.44
C ALA A 522 -6.82 -10.37 7.48
N THR A 523 -7.54 -10.44 6.36
CA THR A 523 -7.51 -9.43 5.30
C THR A 523 -8.86 -9.29 4.60
N ASP A 524 -9.15 -8.12 4.04
CA ASP A 524 -10.24 -8.01 3.05
C ASP A 524 -9.91 -8.85 1.80
N PRO A 525 -10.92 -9.22 0.99
CA PRO A 525 -10.69 -9.90 -0.28
C PRO A 525 -9.70 -9.13 -1.17
N PHE A 526 -8.82 -9.85 -1.85
CA PHE A 526 -7.99 -9.26 -2.89
C PHE A 526 -8.85 -8.91 -4.11
N ARG A 527 -8.76 -7.66 -4.58
CA ARG A 527 -9.59 -7.13 -5.67
C ARG A 527 -8.73 -6.37 -6.68
N THR A 528 -9.20 -6.35 -7.93
CA THR A 528 -8.62 -5.53 -9.02
C THR A 528 -9.29 -4.16 -9.17
N PHE A 529 -10.33 -3.88 -8.39
CA PHE A 529 -11.01 -2.58 -8.33
C PHE A 529 -11.43 -2.27 -6.89
N ASN A 530 -11.47 -0.99 -6.52
CA ASN A 530 -12.02 -0.50 -5.25
C ASN A 530 -11.35 -1.08 -3.99
N TRP A 531 -10.03 -1.17 -3.97
CA TRP A 531 -9.27 -1.42 -2.74
C TRP A 531 -8.44 -0.19 -2.35
N GLY A 532 -8.11 -0.07 -1.07
CA GLY A 532 -7.46 1.12 -0.53
C GLY A 532 -8.43 2.30 -0.39
N LYS A 533 -7.92 3.54 -0.39
CA LYS A 533 -8.72 4.76 -0.17
C LYS A 533 -9.44 5.28 -1.42
N SER A 534 -9.22 4.66 -2.59
CA SER A 534 -9.73 5.15 -3.87
C SER A 534 -10.91 4.31 -4.38
N THR A 535 -12.05 4.97 -4.58
CA THR A 535 -13.21 4.45 -5.32
C THR A 535 -13.09 4.83 -6.80
N VAL A 536 -13.55 3.96 -7.72
CA VAL A 536 -13.65 4.34 -9.15
C VAL A 536 -14.40 5.66 -9.28
N LYS A 537 -13.81 6.63 -9.99
CA LYS A 537 -14.36 7.98 -10.14
C LYS A 537 -15.63 7.92 -10.99
N ALA A 538 -16.76 8.34 -10.43
CA ALA A 538 -17.96 8.63 -11.22
C ALA A 538 -17.76 9.95 -11.94
N CYS A 539 -17.86 9.96 -13.27
CA CYS A 539 -17.65 11.16 -14.07
C CYS A 539 -18.99 11.83 -14.39
N SER A 540 -19.11 13.11 -14.07
CA SER A 540 -20.21 13.95 -14.55
C SER A 540 -19.88 14.44 -15.96
N ARG A 541 -20.74 14.14 -16.94
CA ARG A 541 -20.73 14.92 -18.18
C ARG A 541 -21.26 16.31 -17.82
N LYS A 542 -20.44 17.35 -18.05
CA LYS A 542 -20.96 18.70 -18.24
C LYS A 542 -21.65 18.78 -19.59
#